data_AF-C9MYQ6-F1
#
_entry.id   AF-C9MYQ6-F1
#
_cell.length_a   1.000
_cell.length_b   1.000
_cell.length_c   1.000
_cell.angle_alpha   90.00
_cell.angle_beta   90.00
_cell.angle_gamma   90.00
#
_symmetry.space_group_name_H-M   'P 1'
#
loop_
_entity.id
_entity.type
_entity.pdbx_description
1 polymer ?
#
loop_
_entity_poly.entity_id
_entity_poly.type
_entity_poly.pdbx_seq_one_letter_code
_entity_poly.pdbx_strand_id
1 'polypeptide(L)'
;MTFGEILDLYKLLYKKYQNKIAKEHNLSGIIYLSWLENINLIRNLSAHNSNIVDIKFSTKPKILDEFKNKLYFVNGKISDRIAVSILILEYLAFVINLKYPDGAIRKSLKKLCRNKTDEEARKLGFKDFEIIKNLKI
;
A
#
# COMPACT_ATOMS: atom_id res chain seq x y z
N MET A 1 -15.45 16.37 5.70
CA MET A 1 -15.26 14.97 6.08
C MET A 1 -13.90 14.50 5.58
N THR A 2 -12.98 14.12 6.46
CA THR A 2 -11.65 13.61 6.12
C THR A 2 -11.69 12.08 5.94
N PHE A 3 -10.66 11.51 5.31
CA PHE A 3 -10.55 10.05 5.22
C PHE A 3 -10.52 9.37 6.60
N GLY A 4 -9.90 10.01 7.60
CA GLY A 4 -9.88 9.51 8.98
C GLY A 4 -11.29 9.40 9.57
N GLU A 5 -12.12 10.43 9.38
CA GLU A 5 -13.51 10.43 9.86
C GLU A 5 -14.36 9.35 9.17
N ILE A 6 -14.13 9.10 7.87
CA ILE A 6 -14.79 8.01 7.13
C ILE A 6 -14.36 6.65 7.67
N LEU A 7 -13.07 6.47 7.96
CA LEU A 7 -12.55 5.25 8.56
C LEU A 7 -13.15 5.00 9.95
N ASP A 8 -13.30 6.04 10.76
CA ASP A 8 -13.93 5.93 12.08
C ASP A 8 -15.41 5.52 11.96
N LEU A 9 -16.14 6.12 11.02
CA LEU A 9 -17.51 5.70 10.70
C LEU A 9 -17.57 4.23 10.27
N TYR A 10 -16.65 3.79 9.39
CA TYR A 10 -16.56 2.40 8.96
C TYR A 10 -16.32 1.46 10.15
N LYS A 11 -15.44 1.83 11.10
CA LYS A 11 -15.16 1.05 12.31
C LYS A 11 -16.38 0.90 13.22
N LEU A 12 -17.28 1.88 13.25
CA LEU A 12 -18.52 1.85 14.02
C LEU A 12 -19.61 0.97 13.37
N LEU A 13 -19.53 0.68 12.07
CA LEU A 13 -20.48 -0.21 11.41
C LEU A 13 -20.45 -1.61 12.02
N TYR A 14 -21.62 -2.26 12.09
CA TYR A 14 -21.70 -3.68 12.41
C TYR A 14 -20.82 -4.52 11.47
N LYS A 15 -20.20 -5.59 11.99
CA LYS A 15 -19.31 -6.47 11.23
C LYS A 15 -19.92 -7.00 9.93
N LYS A 16 -21.23 -7.26 9.90
CA LYS A 16 -21.94 -7.67 8.68
C LYS A 16 -21.81 -6.65 7.54
N TYR A 17 -21.86 -5.36 7.85
CA TYR A 17 -21.75 -4.28 6.86
C TYR A 17 -20.29 -4.01 6.47
N GLN A 18 -19.37 -4.05 7.43
CA GLN A 18 -17.93 -4.02 7.15
C GLN A 18 -17.54 -5.12 6.15
N ASN A 19 -17.99 -6.35 6.41
CA ASN A 19 -17.74 -7.48 5.53
C ASN A 19 -18.42 -7.34 4.16
N LYS A 20 -19.61 -6.74 4.09
CA LYS A 20 -20.30 -6.47 2.82
C LYS A 20 -19.48 -5.51 1.95
N ILE A 21 -19.05 -4.38 2.51
CA ILE A 21 -18.23 -3.38 1.80
C ILE A 21 -16.88 -3.98 1.38
N ALA A 22 -16.23 -4.74 2.26
CA ALA A 22 -14.96 -5.39 1.92
C ALA A 22 -15.11 -6.38 0.75
N LYS A 23 -16.23 -7.11 0.69
CA LYS A 23 -16.54 -8.03 -0.42
C LYS A 23 -16.71 -7.33 -1.76
N GLU A 24 -17.25 -6.11 -1.79
CA GLU A 24 -17.31 -5.28 -3.01
C GLU A 24 -15.90 -4.98 -3.58
N HIS A 25 -14.87 -5.10 -2.75
CA HIS A 25 -13.47 -4.93 -3.13
C HIS A 25 -12.70 -6.27 -3.25
N ASN A 26 -13.39 -7.40 -3.24
CA ASN A 26 -12.82 -8.76 -3.24
C ASN A 26 -11.89 -9.06 -2.05
N LEU A 27 -12.17 -8.47 -0.88
CA LEU A 27 -11.35 -8.62 0.33
C LEU A 27 -12.17 -9.15 1.51
N SER A 28 -11.48 -9.78 2.47
CA SER A 28 -12.08 -10.03 3.78
C SER A 28 -12.16 -8.73 4.59
N GLY A 29 -13.15 -8.60 5.47
CA GLY A 29 -13.32 -7.40 6.29
C GLY A 29 -12.10 -7.05 7.16
N ILE A 30 -11.37 -8.08 7.61
CA ILE A 30 -10.15 -7.90 8.41
C ILE A 30 -8.99 -7.35 7.56
N ILE A 31 -8.82 -7.84 6.33
CA ILE A 31 -7.77 -7.32 5.42
C ILE A 31 -8.13 -5.91 5.00
N TYR A 32 -9.39 -5.68 4.61
CA TYR A 32 -9.85 -4.37 4.15
C TYR A 32 -9.70 -3.30 5.24
N LEU A 33 -10.12 -3.58 6.48
CA LEU A 33 -9.91 -2.65 7.61
C LEU A 33 -8.42 -2.32 7.81
N SER A 34 -7.56 -3.35 7.80
CA SER A 34 -6.11 -3.16 7.95
C SER A 34 -5.52 -2.27 6.85
N TRP A 35 -6.05 -2.35 5.63
CA TRP A 35 -5.63 -1.53 4.49
C TRP A 35 -6.11 -0.09 4.61
N LEU A 36 -7.35 0.13 5.02
CA LEU A 36 -7.86 1.49 5.27
C LEU A 36 -7.06 2.19 6.38
N GLU A 37 -6.71 1.48 7.45
CA GLU A 37 -5.85 2.02 8.51
C GLU A 37 -4.46 2.38 7.99
N ASN A 38 -3.87 1.55 7.12
CA ASN A 38 -2.60 1.84 6.49
C ASN A 38 -2.66 3.07 5.57
N ILE A 39 -3.73 3.23 4.79
CA ILE A 39 -3.93 4.42 3.94
C ILE A 39 -4.07 5.67 4.79
N ASN A 40 -4.82 5.61 5.90
CA ASN A 40 -4.96 6.75 6.81
C ASN A 40 -3.59 7.14 7.40
N LEU A 41 -2.77 6.15 7.79
CA LEU A 41 -1.41 6.39 8.27
C LEU A 41 -0.53 7.07 7.20
N ILE A 42 -0.51 6.54 5.97
CA ILE A 42 0.29 7.11 4.87
C ILE A 42 -0.15 8.53 4.57
N ARG A 43 -1.47 8.79 4.48
CA ARG A 43 -2.02 10.13 4.28
C ARG A 43 -1.57 11.09 5.37
N ASN A 44 -1.62 10.67 6.64
CA ASN A 44 -1.22 11.51 7.76
C ASN A 44 0.29 11.83 7.69
N LEU A 45 1.13 10.85 7.39
CA LEU A 45 2.58 11.06 7.23
C LEU A 45 2.91 11.99 6.05
N SER A 46 2.19 11.88 4.94
CA SER A 46 2.31 12.81 3.80
C SER A 46 1.98 14.24 4.19
N ALA A 47 0.89 14.44 4.94
CA ALA A 47 0.43 15.77 5.33
C ALA A 47 1.40 16.47 6.30
N HIS A 48 2.13 15.69 7.11
CA HIS A 48 3.14 16.21 8.02
C HIS A 48 4.55 16.34 7.38
N ASN A 49 4.66 16.28 6.03
CA ASN A 49 5.93 16.36 5.29
C ASN A 49 7.00 15.37 5.77
N SER A 50 6.61 14.23 6.34
CA SER A 50 7.57 13.22 6.74
C SER A 50 8.16 12.58 5.49
N ASN A 51 9.47 12.28 5.47
CA ASN A 51 10.08 11.60 4.33
C ASN A 51 9.63 10.13 4.27
N ILE A 52 8.42 9.88 3.75
CA ILE A 52 7.69 8.60 3.83
C ILE A 52 8.49 7.43 3.26
N VAL A 53 9.36 7.74 2.30
CA VAL A 53 10.27 6.78 1.67
C VAL A 53 11.26 6.18 2.66
N ASP A 54 11.70 6.96 3.65
CA ASP A 54 12.69 6.52 4.65
C ASP A 54 12.05 5.93 5.92
N ILE A 55 10.72 6.03 6.04
CA ILE A 55 9.99 5.56 7.22
C ILE A 55 9.98 4.03 7.27
N LYS A 56 10.18 3.52 8.47
CA LYS A 56 9.91 2.13 8.83
C LYS A 56 8.57 2.06 9.55
N PHE A 57 7.62 1.31 9.00
CA PHE A 57 6.29 1.16 9.57
C PHE A 57 6.31 0.15 10.71
N SER A 58 6.02 0.62 11.93
CA SER A 58 5.85 -0.24 13.12
C SER A 58 4.61 -1.14 12.98
N THR A 59 3.51 -0.57 12.49
CA THR A 59 2.27 -1.31 12.19
C THR A 59 2.33 -1.89 10.78
N LYS A 60 2.45 -3.22 10.69
CA LYS A 60 2.45 -3.93 9.40
C LYS A 60 1.02 -4.27 9.00
N PRO A 61 0.52 -3.77 7.85
CA PRO A 61 -0.78 -4.17 7.36
C PRO A 61 -0.78 -5.67 7.01
N LYS A 62 -1.96 -6.29 7.05
CA LYS A 62 -2.13 -7.65 6.55
C LYS A 62 -1.88 -7.66 5.03
N ILE A 63 -1.20 -8.67 4.54
CA ILE A 63 -0.84 -8.78 3.12
C ILE A 63 -1.48 -10.02 2.49
N LEU A 64 -1.79 -9.92 1.19
CA LEU A 64 -2.19 -11.07 0.39
C LEU A 64 -0.95 -11.88 0.00
N ASP A 65 -1.11 -13.20 -0.14
CA ASP A 65 0.00 -14.08 -0.53
C ASP A 65 0.59 -13.69 -1.91
N GLU A 66 -0.26 -13.20 -2.82
CA GLU A 66 0.14 -12.67 -4.12
C GLU A 66 1.06 -11.44 -4.05
N PHE A 67 1.18 -10.75 -2.91
CA PHE A 67 2.12 -9.65 -2.76
C PHE A 67 3.51 -10.14 -2.39
N LYS A 68 3.65 -11.36 -1.84
CA LYS A 68 4.94 -11.88 -1.35
C LYS A 68 6.00 -11.91 -2.44
N ASN A 69 5.66 -12.28 -3.67
CA ASN A 69 6.62 -12.33 -4.78
C ASN A 69 7.10 -10.93 -5.25
N LYS A 70 6.43 -9.85 -4.84
CA LYS A 70 6.80 -8.46 -5.16
C LYS A 70 7.64 -7.78 -4.07
N LEU A 71 7.69 -8.37 -2.88
CA LEU A 71 8.23 -7.74 -1.68
C LEU A 71 9.64 -8.24 -1.33
N TYR A 72 10.44 -7.36 -0.77
CA TYR A 72 11.74 -7.70 -0.21
C TYR A 72 11.59 -8.28 1.21
N PHE A 73 12.30 -9.38 1.47
CA PHE A 73 12.33 -10.06 2.76
C PHE A 73 13.71 -9.90 3.41
N VAL A 74 13.71 -9.57 4.69
CA VAL A 74 14.90 -9.51 5.54
C VAL A 74 14.70 -10.52 6.66
N ASN A 75 15.59 -11.50 6.76
CA ASN A 75 15.55 -12.58 7.76
C ASN A 75 14.18 -13.30 7.81
N GLY A 76 13.63 -13.62 6.63
CA GLY A 76 12.33 -14.30 6.49
C GLY A 76 11.10 -13.43 6.79
N LYS A 77 11.27 -12.14 7.11
CA LYS A 77 10.17 -11.20 7.37
C LYS A 77 10.09 -10.15 6.27
N ILE A 78 8.87 -9.75 5.92
CA ILE A 78 8.63 -8.66 4.97
C ILE A 78 9.23 -7.37 5.53
N SER A 79 9.95 -6.64 4.66
CA SER A 79 10.48 -5.32 4.99
C SER A 79 9.37 -4.37 5.46
N ASP A 80 9.68 -3.55 6.44
CA ASP A 80 8.77 -2.56 7.04
C ASP A 80 8.74 -1.24 6.24
N ARG A 81 8.93 -1.31 4.92
CA ARG A 81 9.08 -0.15 4.03
C ARG A 81 7.79 0.12 3.24
N ILE A 82 7.80 1.18 2.44
CA ILE A 82 6.61 1.71 1.75
C ILE A 82 6.03 0.78 0.67
N ALA A 83 6.80 -0.21 0.17
CA ALA A 83 6.35 -1.11 -0.89
C ALA A 83 4.99 -1.76 -0.61
N VAL A 84 4.73 -2.20 0.63
CA VAL A 84 3.44 -2.81 0.98
C VAL A 84 2.29 -1.81 0.82
N SER A 85 2.47 -0.56 1.26
CA SER A 85 1.48 0.50 1.11
C SER A 85 1.23 0.85 -0.36
N ILE A 86 2.26 0.86 -1.20
CA ILE A 86 2.09 1.09 -2.64
C ILE A 86 1.30 -0.05 -3.29
N LEU A 87 1.56 -1.32 -2.93
CA LEU A 87 0.80 -2.45 -3.46
C LEU A 87 -0.67 -2.42 -3.02
N ILE A 88 -0.96 -1.99 -1.79
CA ILE A 88 -2.32 -1.77 -1.30
C ILE A 88 -3.02 -0.69 -2.13
N LEU A 89 -2.35 0.45 -2.36
CA LEU A 89 -2.88 1.54 -3.17
C LEU A 89 -3.14 1.11 -4.62
N GLU A 90 -2.19 0.40 -5.24
CA GLU A 90 -2.35 -0.16 -6.59
C GLU A 90 -3.59 -1.05 -6.66
N TYR A 91 -3.71 -2.03 -5.76
CA TYR A 91 -4.84 -2.96 -5.75
C TYR A 91 -6.17 -2.20 -5.64
N LEU A 92 -6.31 -1.33 -4.65
CA LEU A 92 -7.58 -0.63 -4.40
C LEU A 92 -7.93 0.33 -5.53
N ALA A 93 -6.95 1.04 -6.09
CA ALA A 93 -7.18 1.93 -7.22
C ALA A 93 -7.80 1.19 -8.42
N PHE A 94 -7.27 0.01 -8.76
CA PHE A 94 -7.77 -0.77 -9.89
C PHE A 94 -9.07 -1.54 -9.59
N VAL A 95 -9.28 -1.97 -8.34
CA VAL A 95 -10.56 -2.57 -7.94
C VAL A 95 -11.70 -1.55 -7.96
N ILE A 96 -11.43 -0.30 -7.57
CA ILE A 96 -12.43 0.77 -7.57
C ILE A 96 -12.64 1.35 -8.98
N ASN A 97 -11.55 1.54 -9.73
CA ASN A 97 -11.60 2.14 -11.06
C ASN A 97 -10.58 1.46 -11.99
N LEU A 98 -11.06 0.55 -12.85
CA LEU A 98 -10.23 -0.12 -13.85
C LEU A 98 -9.57 0.84 -14.86
N LYS A 99 -10.12 2.05 -15.01
CA LYS A 99 -9.58 3.10 -15.90
C LYS A 99 -8.75 4.13 -15.11
N TYR A 100 -8.27 3.79 -13.91
CA TYR A 100 -7.45 4.70 -13.11
C TYR A 100 -6.25 5.21 -13.92
N PRO A 101 -6.07 6.53 -14.06
CA PRO A 101 -5.08 7.09 -14.96
C PRO A 101 -3.64 6.90 -14.48
N ASP A 102 -2.74 6.93 -15.47
CA ASP A 102 -1.32 6.57 -15.50
C ASP A 102 -0.51 6.84 -14.22
N GLY A 103 0.06 5.77 -13.64
CA GLY A 103 1.49 5.54 -13.46
C GLY A 103 2.34 6.60 -12.73
N ALA A 104 1.74 7.62 -12.13
CA ALA A 104 2.42 8.73 -11.49
C ALA A 104 3.24 8.25 -10.29
N ILE A 105 2.71 7.28 -9.54
CA ILE A 105 3.43 6.68 -8.41
C ILE A 105 4.63 5.90 -8.97
N ARG A 106 4.44 5.05 -9.97
CA ARG A 106 5.54 4.34 -10.66
C ARG A 106 6.59 5.30 -11.19
N LYS A 107 6.21 6.38 -11.87
CA LYS A 107 7.14 7.38 -12.39
C LYS A 107 7.93 8.02 -11.26
N SER A 108 7.29 8.29 -10.13
CA SER A 108 7.95 8.86 -8.94
C SER A 108 8.93 7.86 -8.31
N LEU A 109 8.53 6.59 -8.16
CA LEU A 109 9.40 5.51 -7.68
C LEU A 109 10.61 5.30 -8.60
N LYS A 110 10.42 5.33 -9.93
CA LYS A 110 11.51 5.29 -10.91
C LYS A 110 12.49 6.46 -10.76
N LYS A 111 12.01 7.66 -10.40
CA LYS A 111 12.87 8.83 -10.13
C LYS A 111 13.64 8.69 -8.81
N LEU A 112 13.08 8.00 -7.82
CA LEU A 112 13.76 7.70 -6.55
C LEU A 112 14.87 6.67 -6.76
N CYS A 113 14.64 5.65 -7.59
CA CYS A 113 15.65 4.67 -8.00
C CYS A 113 16.41 5.13 -9.26
N ARG A 114 17.20 6.20 -9.14
CA ARG A 114 17.88 6.86 -10.28
C ARG A 114 18.77 5.91 -11.08
N ASN A 115 19.50 5.04 -10.37
CA ASN A 115 20.42 4.10 -10.97
C ASN A 115 19.73 2.80 -11.44
N LYS A 116 18.41 2.68 -11.19
CA LYS A 116 17.59 1.52 -11.59
C LYS A 116 18.12 0.20 -11.04
N THR A 117 18.68 0.25 -9.83
CA THR A 117 19.29 -0.92 -9.18
C THR A 117 18.32 -1.64 -8.27
N ASP A 118 18.52 -2.95 -8.10
CA ASP A 118 17.76 -3.73 -7.11
C ASP A 118 18.00 -3.25 -5.68
N GLU A 119 19.18 -2.73 -5.37
CA GLU A 119 19.48 -2.19 -4.04
C GLU A 119 18.59 -0.99 -3.72
N GLU A 120 18.43 -0.05 -4.66
CA GLU A 120 17.52 1.09 -4.52
C GLU A 120 16.06 0.61 -4.37
N ALA A 121 15.64 -0.41 -5.11
CA ALA A 121 14.29 -0.97 -4.99
C ALA A 121 14.06 -1.62 -3.62
N ARG A 122 15.05 -2.36 -3.10
CA ARG A 122 15.01 -3.01 -1.78
C ARG A 122 14.97 -2.01 -0.63
N LYS A 123 15.59 -0.82 -0.78
CA LYS A 123 15.46 0.28 0.19
C LYS A 123 14.01 0.73 0.35
N LEU A 124 13.22 0.67 -0.73
CA LEU A 124 11.78 0.95 -0.74
C LEU A 124 10.93 -0.25 -0.29
N GLY A 125 11.52 -1.44 -0.20
CA GLY A 125 10.87 -2.70 0.20
C GLY A 125 10.38 -3.58 -0.94
N PHE A 126 10.69 -3.23 -2.20
CA PHE A 126 10.41 -4.06 -3.36
C PHE A 126 11.52 -5.09 -3.57
N LYS A 127 11.16 -6.28 -4.08
CA LYS A 127 12.10 -7.37 -4.32
C LYS A 127 13.30 -6.97 -5.20
N ASP A 128 12.99 -6.28 -6.30
CA ASP A 128 13.92 -5.86 -7.35
C ASP A 128 13.32 -4.66 -8.12
N PHE A 129 14.12 -4.05 -8.99
CA PHE A 129 13.68 -2.88 -9.76
C PHE A 129 12.63 -3.22 -10.84
N GLU A 130 12.59 -4.47 -11.33
CA GLU A 130 11.59 -4.91 -12.30
C GLU A 130 10.17 -4.86 -11.72
N ILE A 131 9.99 -5.15 -10.42
CA ILE A 131 8.69 -4.95 -9.75
C ILE A 131 8.21 -3.50 -9.90
N ILE A 132 9.07 -2.51 -9.62
CA ILE A 132 8.72 -1.08 -9.73
C ILE A 132 8.36 -0.73 -11.18
N LYS A 133 9.11 -1.27 -12.15
CA LYS A 133 8.87 -1.02 -13.58
C LYS A 133 7.51 -1.52 -14.05
N ASN A 134 7.04 -2.63 -13.48
CA ASN A 134 5.80 -3.31 -13.84
C ASN A 134 4.58 -2.88 -13.01
N LEU A 135 4.74 -1.95 -12.06
CA LEU A 135 3.60 -1.31 -11.40
C LEU A 135 2.68 -0.63 -12.44
N LYS A 136 1.39 -0.59 -12.13
CA LYS A 136 0.34 0.00 -12.95
C LYS A 136 -0.08 1.40 -12.46
N ILE A 137 0.23 1.74 -11.21
CA ILE A 137 -0.11 3.01 -10.53
C ILE A 137 1.00 4.06 -10.57
#